data_AF-A0A7R9QGR3-F1
#
_entry.id   AF-A0A7R9QGR3-F1
#
_cell.length_a   1.000
_cell.length_b   1.000
_cell.length_c   1.000
_cell.angle_alpha   90.00
_cell.angle_beta   90.00
_cell.angle_gamma   90.00
#
_symmetry.space_group_name_H-M   'P 1'
#
loop_
_entity.id
_entity.type
_entity.pdbx_description
1 polymer ?
#
loop_
_entity_poly.entity_id
_entity_poly.type
_entity_poly.pdbx_seq_one_letter_code
_entity_poly.pdbx_strand_id
1 'polypeptide(L)'
;MILTSDRCVYGWGYNMYGQLGCGPDSDIRKGDTFRVNFNPYHEIKSIYCCANSSFAITSEGQVYSWGRNDCYNLGHNSSDNIWEPQLIEDMTGIKTICSSGYFPYFLSNDGFIHFCGEYRNEDNELVSEVNEYNRLYEELYRLGSGGFGEVLTNYGNVCEKCKI
;
A
#
# COMPACT_ATOMS: atom_id res chain seq x y z
N MET A 1 3.62 13.42 1.24
CA MET A 1 4.60 12.96 2.24
C MET A 1 6.01 13.09 1.67
N ILE A 2 7.03 13.16 2.53
CA ILE A 2 8.44 13.18 2.14
C ILE A 2 9.25 12.28 3.08
N LEU A 3 10.27 11.61 2.54
CA LEU A 3 11.27 10.87 3.31
C LEU A 3 12.59 11.64 3.23
N THR A 4 13.16 11.96 4.37
CA THR A 4 14.41 12.72 4.48
C THR A 4 15.63 11.79 4.54
N SER A 5 16.83 12.33 4.34
CA SER A 5 18.08 11.55 4.33
C SER A 5 18.42 10.90 5.68
N ASP A 6 17.91 11.45 6.78
CA ASP A 6 17.97 10.89 8.14
C ASP A 6 16.81 9.92 8.43
N ARG A 7 16.14 9.40 7.38
CA ARG A 7 15.11 8.36 7.46
C ARG A 7 13.84 8.76 8.21
N CYS A 8 13.61 10.07 8.37
CA CYS A 8 12.36 10.58 8.93
C CYS A 8 11.31 10.78 7.84
N VAL A 9 10.05 10.47 8.14
CA VAL A 9 8.93 10.71 7.23
C VAL A 9 8.12 11.88 7.74
N TYR A 10 7.80 12.80 6.84
CA TYR A 10 6.92 13.93 7.13
C TYR A 10 5.72 13.98 6.19
N GLY A 11 4.58 14.41 6.71
CA GLY A 11 3.33 14.60 5.98
C GLY A 11 2.76 15.99 6.19
N TRP A 12 2.02 16.49 5.21
CA TRP A 12 1.22 17.71 5.28
C TRP A 12 0.04 17.58 4.31
N GLY A 13 -1.05 18.31 4.56
CA GLY A 13 -2.17 18.42 3.64
C GLY A 13 -3.47 17.79 4.17
N TYR A 14 -4.21 17.13 3.28
CA TYR A 14 -5.53 16.57 3.56
C TYR A 14 -5.44 15.30 4.42
N ASN A 15 -6.28 15.19 5.46
CA ASN A 15 -6.20 14.11 6.46
C ASN A 15 -7.56 13.57 6.94
N MET A 16 -8.62 13.65 6.13
CA MET A 16 -9.95 13.20 6.59
C MET A 16 -10.06 11.69 6.83
N TYR A 17 -9.11 10.91 6.34
CA TYR A 17 -9.06 9.45 6.49
C TYR A 17 -7.82 8.98 7.25
N GLY A 18 -7.03 9.90 7.82
CA GLY A 18 -5.79 9.55 8.51
C GLY A 18 -4.56 9.36 7.61
N GLN A 19 -4.61 9.71 6.33
CA GLN A 19 -3.50 9.50 5.38
C GLN A 19 -2.19 10.25 5.72
N LEU A 20 -2.21 11.19 6.68
CA LEU A 20 -0.97 11.79 7.22
C LEU A 20 -0.31 10.96 8.31
N GLY A 21 -0.99 9.94 8.85
CA GLY A 21 -0.41 9.01 9.85
C GLY A 21 -0.18 9.65 11.21
N CYS A 22 -1.00 10.63 11.60
CA CYS A 22 -0.83 11.43 12.82
C CYS A 22 -1.73 11.03 13.99
N GLY A 23 -2.55 10.01 13.82
CA GLY A 23 -3.52 9.59 14.82
C GLY A 23 -4.82 10.39 14.78
N PRO A 24 -5.91 9.83 15.34
CA PRO A 24 -7.24 10.43 15.28
C PRO A 24 -7.37 11.70 16.14
N ASP A 25 -6.55 11.83 17.19
CA ASP A 25 -6.60 12.94 18.16
C ASP A 25 -5.60 14.05 17.87
N SER A 26 -5.05 14.11 16.66
CA SER A 26 -4.04 15.08 16.30
C SER A 26 -4.64 16.46 15.98
N ASP A 27 -4.16 17.51 16.65
CA ASP A 27 -4.54 18.92 16.36
C ASP A 27 -3.76 19.45 15.14
N ILE A 28 -3.81 18.73 14.01
CA ILE A 28 -3.10 19.13 12.78
C ILE A 28 -3.98 20.07 11.98
N ARG A 29 -3.48 21.28 11.76
CA ARG A 29 -4.17 22.29 10.94
C ARG A 29 -3.72 22.22 9.50
N LYS A 30 -4.54 22.77 8.60
CA LYS A 30 -4.19 22.90 7.19
C LYS A 30 -2.90 23.73 7.05
N GLY A 31 -1.84 23.09 6.57
CA GLY A 31 -0.53 23.71 6.37
C GLY A 31 0.53 23.25 7.38
N ASP A 32 0.12 22.57 8.45
CA ASP A 32 1.06 22.00 9.41
C ASP A 32 1.81 20.82 8.79
N THR A 33 3.06 20.68 9.21
CA THR A 33 3.88 19.51 8.89
C THR A 33 3.93 18.59 10.10
N PHE A 34 3.73 17.31 9.88
CA PHE A 34 3.76 16.27 10.89
C PHE A 34 4.89 15.29 10.64
N ARG A 35 5.60 14.88 11.70
CA ARG A 35 6.54 13.77 11.63
C ARG A 35 5.80 12.47 11.91
N VAL A 36 5.72 11.61 10.90
CA VAL A 36 5.06 10.31 11.01
C VAL A 36 5.86 9.40 11.94
N ASN A 37 5.18 8.80 12.92
CA ASN A 37 5.80 7.93 13.90
C ASN A 37 5.75 6.47 13.42
N PHE A 38 6.89 5.79 13.49
CA PHE A 38 7.02 4.36 13.22
C PHE A 38 7.63 3.67 14.43
N ASN A 39 7.62 2.34 14.42
CA ASN A 39 8.42 1.56 15.36
C ASN A 39 9.90 1.98 15.21
N PRO A 40 10.59 2.38 16.31
CA PRO A 40 11.97 2.87 16.23
C PRO A 40 12.98 1.81 15.77
N TYR A 41 12.62 0.53 15.77
CA TYR A 41 13.46 -0.55 15.26
C TYR A 41 13.32 -0.77 13.74
N HIS A 42 12.38 -0.09 13.07
CA HIS A 42 12.17 -0.20 11.64
C HIS A 42 12.62 1.06 10.91
N GLU A 43 13.73 0.96 10.18
CA GLU A 43 14.21 2.05 9.31
C GLU A 43 13.36 2.15 8.04
N ILE A 44 12.80 3.33 7.75
CA ILE A 44 12.00 3.55 6.55
C ILE A 44 12.89 3.81 5.33
N LYS A 45 12.74 2.97 4.31
CA LYS A 45 13.53 3.02 3.07
C LYS A 45 12.83 3.81 1.97
N SER A 46 11.52 3.66 1.82
CA SER A 46 10.73 4.35 0.81
C SER A 46 9.30 4.58 1.29
N ILE A 47 8.65 5.56 0.68
CA ILE A 47 7.26 5.96 0.97
C ILE A 47 6.46 6.05 -0.33
N TYR A 48 5.17 5.79 -0.24
CA TYR A 48 4.24 5.81 -1.37
C TYR A 48 2.94 6.49 -0.94
N CYS A 49 2.37 7.29 -1.83
CA CYS A 49 1.08 7.94 -1.63
C CYS A 49 0.11 7.40 -2.68
N CYS A 50 -1.07 6.96 -2.23
CA CYS A 50 -2.20 6.59 -3.08
C CYS A 50 -3.33 7.61 -2.86
N ALA A 51 -4.51 7.42 -3.46
CA ALA A 51 -5.58 8.42 -3.46
C ALA A 51 -5.89 8.99 -2.06
N ASN A 52 -6.22 8.14 -1.08
CA ASN A 52 -6.49 8.53 0.31
C ASN A 52 -5.75 7.65 1.32
N SER A 53 -4.67 7.01 0.88
CA SER A 53 -3.87 6.10 1.69
C SER A 53 -2.39 6.34 1.45
N SER A 54 -1.59 5.84 2.37
CA SER A 54 -0.16 6.06 2.42
C SER A 54 0.52 4.78 2.89
N PHE A 55 1.72 4.56 2.36
CA PHE A 55 2.49 3.36 2.61
C PHE A 55 3.96 3.69 2.82
N ALA A 56 4.65 2.84 3.57
CA ALA A 56 6.09 2.88 3.72
C ALA A 56 6.66 1.46 3.65
N ILE A 57 7.84 1.32 3.05
CA ILE A 57 8.61 0.07 3.08
C ILE A 57 9.81 0.27 4.00
N THR A 58 10.06 -0.69 4.88
CA THR A 58 11.24 -0.71 5.75
C THR A 58 12.50 -1.15 4.98
N SER A 59 13.69 -0.97 5.55
CA SER A 59 14.93 -1.52 4.99
C SER A 59 14.91 -3.04 4.82
N GLU A 60 14.09 -3.73 5.62
CA GLU A 60 13.91 -5.18 5.62
C GLU A 60 12.78 -5.65 4.68
N GLY A 61 12.13 -4.72 3.97
CA GLY A 61 11.07 -5.05 3.02
C GLY A 61 9.70 -5.32 3.65
N GLN A 62 9.50 -4.95 4.92
CA GLN A 62 8.17 -4.96 5.54
C GLN A 62 7.37 -3.73 5.09
N VAL A 63 6.05 -3.83 5.13
CA VAL A 63 5.15 -2.76 4.68
C VAL A 63 4.34 -2.20 5.84
N TYR A 64 4.36 -0.88 5.96
CA TYR A 64 3.39 -0.11 6.74
C TYR A 64 2.34 0.50 5.80
N SER A 65 1.09 0.51 6.24
CA SER A 65 -0.01 1.18 5.53
C SER A 65 -0.91 1.95 6.50
N TRP A 66 -1.48 3.05 6.01
CA TRP A 66 -2.42 3.89 6.76
C TRP A 66 -3.28 4.75 5.83
N GLY A 67 -4.34 5.33 6.37
CA GLY A 67 -5.32 6.16 5.67
C GLY A 67 -6.67 5.45 5.49
N ARG A 68 -7.32 5.74 4.36
CA ARG A 68 -8.62 5.17 4.00
C ARG A 68 -8.53 3.67 3.73
N ASN A 69 -9.45 2.90 4.30
CA ASN A 69 -9.44 1.44 4.26
C ASN A 69 -10.84 0.81 4.06
N ASP A 70 -11.82 1.58 3.60
CA ASP A 70 -13.21 1.13 3.48
C ASP A 70 -13.41 -0.04 2.51
N CYS A 71 -12.41 -0.35 1.68
CA CYS A 71 -12.36 -1.52 0.82
C CYS A 71 -11.23 -2.47 1.20
N TYR A 72 -10.80 -2.58 2.47
CA TYR A 72 -9.69 -3.47 2.91
C TYR A 72 -8.35 -3.23 2.18
N ASN A 73 -8.22 -2.07 1.53
CA ASN A 73 -7.11 -1.74 0.62
C ASN A 73 -5.80 -1.42 1.35
N LEU A 74 -5.77 -1.53 2.69
CA LEU A 74 -4.54 -1.39 3.48
C LEU A 74 -3.94 -2.74 3.89
N GLY A 75 -4.61 -3.86 3.62
CA GLY A 75 -4.06 -5.19 3.91
C GLY A 75 -4.18 -5.62 5.36
N HIS A 76 -5.15 -5.06 6.09
CA HIS A 76 -5.47 -5.48 7.45
C HIS A 76 -6.82 -6.18 7.48
N ASN A 77 -7.02 -7.05 8.48
CA ASN A 77 -8.26 -7.80 8.69
C ASN A 77 -9.40 -6.91 9.25
N SER A 78 -9.55 -5.70 8.74
CA SER A 78 -10.58 -4.71 9.05
C SER A 78 -10.73 -3.74 7.88
N SER A 79 -11.91 -3.13 7.72
CA SER A 79 -12.19 -2.03 6.81
C SER A 79 -12.17 -0.65 7.48
N ASP A 80 -11.80 -0.58 8.76
CA ASP A 80 -11.67 0.68 9.48
C ASP A 80 -10.48 1.48 8.95
N ASN A 81 -10.66 2.80 8.84
CA ASN A 81 -9.56 3.71 8.51
C ASN A 81 -8.44 3.60 9.55
N ILE A 82 -7.21 3.68 9.08
CA ILE A 82 -6.01 3.54 9.90
C ILE A 82 -5.36 4.91 10.02
N TRP A 83 -5.31 5.44 11.24
CA TRP A 83 -4.91 6.82 11.47
C TRP A 83 -3.42 6.99 11.75
N GLU A 84 -2.71 5.88 11.98
CA GLU A 84 -1.26 5.82 12.25
C GLU A 84 -0.67 4.65 11.46
N PRO A 85 0.60 4.71 11.02
CA PRO A 85 1.20 3.60 10.30
C PRO A 85 1.06 2.28 11.04
N GLN A 86 0.38 1.33 10.41
CA GLN A 86 0.23 -0.03 10.92
C GLN A 86 1.04 -1.00 10.06
N LEU A 87 1.76 -1.91 10.70
CA LEU A 87 2.50 -2.96 10.02
C LEU A 87 1.53 -3.99 9.43
N ILE A 88 1.78 -4.40 8.19
CA ILE A 88 1.09 -5.55 7.61
C ILE A 88 1.90 -6.82 7.95
N GLU A 89 1.45 -7.56 8.97
CA GLU A 89 2.21 -8.64 9.62
C GLU A 89 2.69 -9.74 8.64
N ASP A 90 1.88 -10.09 7.64
CA ASP A 90 2.16 -11.20 6.72
C ASP A 90 2.71 -10.75 5.35
N MET A 91 3.21 -9.50 5.24
CA MET A 91 3.74 -8.96 3.98
C MET A 91 5.20 -8.49 4.14
N THR A 92 6.13 -9.32 3.67
CA THR A 92 7.57 -9.09 3.78
C THR A 92 8.27 -9.23 2.43
N GLY A 93 9.53 -8.77 2.35
CA GLY A 93 10.31 -8.86 1.12
C GLY A 93 9.77 -7.96 -0.02
N ILE A 94 8.96 -6.95 0.28
CA ILE A 94 8.42 -6.02 -0.71
C ILE A 94 9.51 -5.06 -1.18
N LYS A 95 9.65 -4.95 -2.50
CA LYS A 95 10.62 -4.09 -3.18
C LYS A 95 10.05 -2.72 -3.50
N THR A 96 8.81 -2.67 -3.99
CA THR A 96 8.13 -1.42 -4.35
C THR A 96 6.62 -1.57 -4.32
N ILE A 97 5.93 -0.43 -4.19
CA ILE A 97 4.47 -0.33 -4.24
C ILE A 97 4.09 0.51 -5.47
N CYS A 98 3.04 0.08 -6.15
CA CYS A 98 2.36 0.86 -7.18
C CYS A 98 0.88 0.96 -6.81
N SER A 99 0.16 1.93 -7.37
CA SER A 99 -1.27 2.05 -7.12
C SER A 99 -2.03 2.50 -8.34
N SER A 100 -3.23 1.96 -8.51
CA SER A 100 -4.24 2.44 -9.44
C SER A 100 -5.46 2.90 -8.63
N GLY A 101 -5.62 4.22 -8.47
CA GLY A 101 -6.69 4.78 -7.65
C GLY A 101 -6.55 4.44 -6.16
N TYR A 102 -7.50 3.64 -5.64
CA TYR A 102 -7.56 3.26 -4.22
C TYR A 102 -6.83 1.94 -3.90
N PHE A 103 -6.50 1.14 -4.91
CA PHE A 103 -5.96 -0.21 -4.71
C PHE A 103 -4.43 -0.23 -4.89
N PRO A 104 -3.68 -0.66 -3.86
CA PRO A 104 -2.24 -0.85 -3.96
C PRO A 104 -1.88 -2.22 -4.53
N TYR A 105 -0.73 -2.26 -5.19
CA TYR A 105 -0.05 -3.46 -5.67
C TYR A 105 1.39 -3.45 -5.13
N PHE A 106 1.86 -4.59 -4.66
CA PHE A 106 3.16 -4.74 -4.02
C PHE A 106 4.01 -5.73 -4.82
N LEU A 107 5.16 -5.29 -5.32
CA LEU A 107 6.11 -6.17 -6.01
C LEU A 107 7.15 -6.64 -5.00
N SER A 108 7.25 -7.94 -4.80
CA SER A 108 8.23 -8.57 -3.92
C SER A 108 9.60 -8.78 -4.59
N ASN A 109 10.63 -9.08 -3.80
CA ASN A 109 11.99 -9.31 -4.28
C ASN A 109 12.15 -10.59 -5.11
N ASP A 110 11.29 -11.58 -4.90
CA ASP A 110 11.18 -12.83 -5.67
C ASP A 110 10.29 -12.70 -6.91
N GLY A 111 9.74 -11.50 -7.17
CA GLY A 111 9.07 -11.16 -8.42
C GLY A 111 7.57 -11.40 -8.45
N PHE A 112 6.95 -11.71 -7.32
CA PHE A 112 5.51 -11.83 -7.18
C PHE A 112 4.85 -10.45 -7.02
N ILE A 113 3.61 -10.36 -7.51
CA ILE A 113 2.76 -9.21 -7.26
C ILE A 113 1.69 -9.62 -6.26
N HIS A 114 1.60 -8.86 -5.18
CA HIS A 114 0.56 -8.96 -4.18
C HIS A 114 -0.40 -7.76 -4.31
N PHE A 115 -1.63 -7.91 -3.84
CA PHE A 115 -2.58 -6.80 -3.74
C PHE A 115 -3.40 -6.91 -2.46
N CYS A 116 -4.00 -5.81 -2.04
CA CYS A 116 -4.94 -5.77 -0.92
C CYS A 116 -6.21 -5.04 -1.35
N GLY A 117 -7.34 -5.55 -0.89
CA GLY A 117 -8.63 -4.90 -1.08
C GLY A 117 -9.77 -5.90 -1.21
N GLU A 118 -10.98 -5.38 -1.11
CA GLU A 118 -12.19 -6.12 -1.42
C GLU A 118 -12.27 -6.34 -2.92
N TYR A 119 -11.97 -7.56 -3.34
CA TYR A 119 -12.28 -8.05 -4.67
C TYR A 119 -13.50 -8.97 -4.58
N ARG A 120 -14.44 -8.80 -5.51
CA ARG A 120 -15.58 -9.70 -5.68
C ARG A 120 -15.43 -10.44 -6.99
N ASN A 121 -15.61 -11.76 -6.96
CA ASN A 121 -15.57 -12.58 -8.17
C ASN A 121 -16.86 -12.40 -9.00
N GLU A 122 -16.97 -13.12 -10.12
CA GLU A 122 -18.14 -13.09 -11.02
C GLU A 122 -19.44 -13.50 -10.30
N ASP A 123 -19.32 -14.33 -9.26
CA ASP A 123 -20.43 -14.79 -8.41
C ASP A 123 -20.73 -13.82 -7.25
N ASN A 124 -20.09 -12.65 -7.23
CA ASN A 124 -20.22 -11.61 -6.20
C ASN A 124 -19.72 -12.04 -4.81
N GLU A 125 -18.93 -13.10 -4.73
CA GLU A 125 -18.31 -13.60 -3.52
C GLU A 125 -17.03 -12.82 -3.20
N LEU A 126 -16.82 -12.53 -1.92
CA LEU A 126 -15.65 -11.83 -1.42
C LEU A 126 -14.41 -12.74 -1.55
N VAL A 127 -13.34 -12.22 -2.17
CA VAL A 127 -12.02 -12.87 -2.16
C VAL A 127 -11.17 -12.10 -1.16
N SER A 128 -10.90 -12.71 0.00
CA SER A 128 -10.55 -11.99 1.24
C SER A 128 -9.06 -11.94 1.61
N GLU A 129 -8.13 -12.18 0.68
CA GLU A 129 -6.71 -12.38 1.05
C GLU A 129 -5.75 -11.63 0.12
N VAL A 130 -4.54 -11.41 0.63
CA VAL A 130 -3.38 -10.98 -0.16
C VAL A 130 -3.09 -12.09 -1.16
N ASN A 131 -3.59 -11.97 -2.38
CA ASN A 131 -3.36 -12.98 -3.40
C ASN A 131 -2.02 -12.73 -4.08
N GLU A 132 -1.29 -13.81 -4.32
CA GLU A 132 -0.10 -13.83 -5.15
C GLU A 132 -0.50 -14.02 -6.61
N TYR A 133 -0.04 -13.13 -7.49
CA TYR A 133 -0.21 -13.29 -8.93
C TYR A 133 1.14 -13.54 -9.62
N ASN A 134 1.21 -14.64 -10.36
CA ASN A 134 2.38 -15.02 -11.15
C ASN A 134 2.17 -14.66 -12.62
N ARG A 135 2.96 -13.73 -13.15
CA ARG A 135 3.29 -13.43 -14.57
C ARG A 135 3.23 -11.93 -14.89
N LEU A 136 4.22 -11.14 -14.48
CA LEU A 136 4.28 -9.75 -14.97
C LEU A 136 5.68 -9.16 -15.14
N TYR A 137 6.77 -9.86 -14.77
CA TYR A 137 8.10 -9.27 -14.89
C TYR A 137 8.48 -8.93 -16.35
N GLU A 138 8.18 -9.81 -17.31
CA GLU A 138 8.52 -9.62 -18.73
C GLU A 138 7.65 -8.57 -19.46
N GLU A 139 6.40 -8.36 -19.02
CA GLU A 139 5.46 -7.44 -19.68
C GLU A 139 5.58 -6.01 -19.15
N LEU A 140 5.82 -5.85 -17.84
CA LEU A 140 6.06 -4.55 -17.21
C LEU A 140 7.40 -3.92 -17.66
N TYR A 141 8.43 -4.74 -17.93
CA TYR A 141 9.70 -4.25 -18.47
C TYR A 141 9.57 -3.68 -19.88
N ARG A 142 8.62 -4.18 -20.68
CA ARG A 142 8.38 -3.75 -22.06
C ARG A 142 7.65 -2.42 -22.19
N LEU A 143 6.79 -2.07 -21.22
CA LEU A 143 5.86 -0.95 -21.34
C LEU A 143 6.36 0.35 -20.70
N GLY A 144 7.51 0.33 -20.03
CA GLY A 144 8.03 1.50 -19.32
C GLY A 144 7.14 1.90 -18.13
N SER A 145 7.65 2.80 -17.29
CA SER A 145 7.06 3.18 -16.00
C SER A 145 5.63 3.74 -16.03
N GLY A 146 5.08 4.02 -17.22
CA GLY A 146 3.69 4.47 -17.41
C GLY A 146 2.65 3.34 -17.54
N GLY A 147 3.07 2.09 -17.78
CA GLY A 147 2.16 0.98 -18.12
C GLY A 147 1.61 0.18 -16.95
N PHE A 148 2.11 0.37 -15.72
CA PHE A 148 1.71 -0.46 -14.56
C PHE A 148 0.20 -0.40 -14.28
N GLY A 149 -0.42 0.77 -14.46
CA GLY A 149 -1.86 0.96 -14.29
C GLY A 149 -2.70 0.41 -15.45
N GLU A 150 -2.23 0.58 -16.70
CA GLU A 150 -2.95 0.11 -17.90
C GLU A 150 -2.95 -1.41 -18.05
N VAL A 151 -1.85 -2.07 -17.66
CA VAL A 151 -1.75 -3.54 -17.71
C VAL A 151 -2.76 -4.16 -16.74
N LEU A 152 -2.85 -3.67 -15.52
CA LEU A 152 -3.77 -4.23 -14.52
C LEU A 152 -5.25 -3.96 -14.87
N THR A 153 -5.58 -2.84 -15.52
CA THR A 153 -6.95 -2.60 -16.01
C THR A 153 -7.37 -3.52 -17.16
N ASN A 154 -6.44 -3.97 -18.01
CA ASN A 154 -6.74 -4.89 -19.11
C ASN A 154 -6.75 -6.36 -18.67
N TYR A 155 -6.01 -6.70 -17.61
CA TYR A 155 -5.88 -8.07 -17.09
C TYR A 155 -6.66 -8.34 -15.79
N GLY A 156 -7.57 -7.45 -15.39
CA GLY A 156 -8.45 -7.61 -14.23
C GLY A 156 -9.37 -8.85 -14.24
N ASN A 157 -9.21 -9.76 -15.20
CA ASN A 157 -10.01 -10.98 -15.38
C ASN A 157 -9.16 -12.27 -15.45
N VAL A 158 -7.97 -12.32 -14.86
CA VAL A 158 -7.27 -13.61 -14.72
C VAL A 158 -6.77 -13.74 -13.28
N CYS A 159 -7.56 -14.40 -12.45
CA CYS A 159 -7.09 -15.05 -11.23
C CYS A 159 -6.78 -16.50 -11.61
N GLU A 160 -5.50 -16.87 -11.68
CA GLU A 160 -5.12 -18.29 -11.76
C GLU A 160 -4.24 -18.66 -10.56
N LYS A 161 -4.94 -19.11 -9.49
CA LYS A 161 -4.53 -20.07 -8.44
C LYS A 161 -3.39 -19.66 -7.49
N CYS A 162 -3.34 -20.03 -6.22
CA CYS A 162 -4.22 -20.63 -5.20
C CYS A 162 -3.36 -20.65 -3.90
N LYS A 163 -3.98 -20.36 -2.76
CA LYS A 163 -3.72 -20.82 -1.37
C LYS A 163 -2.38 -21.48 -0.98
N ILE A 164 -1.94 -21.17 0.25
CA ILE A 164 -1.64 -22.19 1.27
C ILE A 164 -2.35 -21.83 2.57
#